data_AF-A0A7Z7LWG5-F1
#
_entry.id   AF-A0A7Z7LWG5-F1
#
_cell.length_a   1.000
_cell.length_b   1.000
_cell.length_c   1.000
_cell.angle_alpha   90.00
_cell.angle_beta   90.00
_cell.angle_gamma   90.00
#
_symmetry.space_group_name_H-M   'P 1'
#
loop_
_entity.id
_entity.type
_entity.pdbx_description
1 polymer ?
#
loop_
_entity_poly.entity_id
_entity_poly.type
_entity_poly.pdbx_seq_one_letter_code
_entity_poly.pdbx_strand_id
1 'polypeptide(L)'
;MKFVCPACNTENKHTLDFEIEEYVCISCRNLINIRRNKSVKVFHTSPSNIVLDTTKKGIIDGVEYFVTGVVIRKYGSSTYWREYYLRNKNGNTAFLSESDGHWVFMLPQTEPLKEAKYFCEFKGKKYRWYETTPSTIHIAYGFFEDELSFKVASYKEFVNGTEMVSREEGGIGTEYFWGRHISKSYIKKSFKPDYLPYYYGIGIVQPYYFNVKQIVNILGITALLICILQYWVYNSRTNYTVFEEKLEFKNIKDKEYLSKSFELSGGSAPLNVEAFSNVDNSWATFDVSLVNEKNNEVITATKDIEYYHGYEGGRKLGGR
;
A
#
# COMPACT_ATOMS: atom_id res chain seq x y z
N MET A 1 -1.51 -6.57 -45.05
CA MET A 1 -0.28 -6.91 -45.80
C MET A 1 0.20 -8.34 -45.50
N LYS A 2 0.91 -8.98 -46.43
CA LYS A 2 1.46 -10.34 -46.27
C LYS A 2 2.96 -10.32 -46.58
N PHE A 3 3.75 -10.95 -45.72
CA PHE A 3 5.20 -11.06 -45.88
C PHE A 3 5.63 -12.52 -45.78
N VAL A 4 6.37 -13.01 -46.77
CA VAL A 4 6.94 -14.35 -46.75
C VAL A 4 8.32 -14.27 -46.14
N CYS A 5 8.57 -15.06 -45.09
CA CYS A 5 9.87 -15.07 -44.43
C CYS A 5 10.94 -15.72 -45.33
N PRO A 6 12.02 -15.02 -45.69
CA PRO A 6 13.07 -15.59 -46.55
C PRO A 6 13.86 -16.71 -45.87
N ALA A 7 13.78 -16.83 -44.54
CA ALA A 7 14.51 -17.86 -43.78
C ALA A 7 13.72 -19.18 -43.63
N CYS A 8 12.40 -19.17 -43.67
CA CYS A 8 11.58 -20.37 -43.41
C CYS A 8 10.31 -20.50 -44.27
N ASN A 9 10.09 -19.58 -45.21
CA ASN A 9 8.94 -19.53 -46.12
C ASN A 9 7.55 -19.43 -45.44
N THR A 10 7.50 -19.13 -44.14
CA THR A 10 6.24 -18.90 -43.43
C THR A 10 5.63 -17.55 -43.82
N GLU A 11 4.31 -17.52 -44.06
CA GLU A 11 3.55 -16.29 -44.29
C GLU A 11 3.27 -15.56 -42.96
N ASN A 12 3.62 -14.28 -42.89
CA ASN A 12 3.38 -13.39 -41.75
C ASN A 12 2.37 -12.33 -42.20
N LYS A 13 1.25 -12.24 -41.48
CA LYS A 13 0.13 -11.37 -41.83
C LYS A 13 0.08 -10.18 -40.89
N HIS A 14 -0.15 -9.01 -41.47
CA HIS A 14 -0.41 -7.78 -40.73
C HIS A 14 -1.70 -7.11 -41.24
N THR A 15 -2.51 -6.57 -40.34
CA THR A 15 -3.86 -6.06 -40.68
C THR A 15 -3.92 -4.57 -40.96
N LEU A 16 -3.00 -3.76 -40.45
CA LEU A 16 -2.95 -2.34 -40.77
C LEU A 16 -2.15 -2.08 -42.04
N ASP A 17 -2.39 -0.90 -42.59
CA ASP A 17 -1.69 -0.39 -43.76
C ASP A 17 -0.75 0.74 -43.30
N PHE A 18 0.51 0.39 -43.08
CA PHE A 18 1.60 1.32 -42.76
C PHE A 18 2.93 0.75 -43.27
N GLU A 19 3.93 1.61 -43.44
CA GLU A 19 5.26 1.19 -43.90
C GLU A 19 5.96 0.36 -42.82
N ILE A 20 6.27 -0.89 -43.15
CA ILE A 20 6.97 -1.80 -42.24
C ILE A 20 8.40 -1.94 -42.77
N GLU A 21 9.39 -1.58 -41.95
CA GLU A 21 10.81 -1.77 -42.25
C GLU A 21 11.27 -3.15 -41.83
N GLU A 22 10.86 -3.59 -40.64
CA GLU A 22 11.26 -4.87 -40.07
C GLU A 22 10.10 -5.63 -39.42
N TYR A 23 10.17 -6.95 -39.45
CA TYR A 23 9.25 -7.80 -38.71
C TYR A 23 9.94 -9.05 -38.15
N VAL A 24 9.42 -9.58 -37.06
CA VAL A 24 9.87 -10.85 -36.49
C VAL A 24 8.96 -11.97 -36.97
N CYS A 25 9.53 -12.95 -37.66
CA CYS A 25 8.76 -14.08 -38.17
C CYS A 25 8.15 -14.91 -37.03
N ILE A 26 6.85 -15.20 -37.13
CA ILE A 26 6.10 -15.94 -36.11
C ILE A 26 6.58 -17.38 -35.92
N SER A 27 7.14 -18.00 -36.97
CA SER A 27 7.58 -19.40 -36.95
C SER A 27 9.05 -19.53 -36.51
N CYS A 28 9.96 -18.90 -37.25
CA CYS A 28 11.41 -19.08 -37.03
C CYS A 28 12.06 -17.98 -36.18
N ARG A 29 11.31 -16.95 -35.75
CA ARG A 29 11.79 -15.85 -34.88
C ARG A 29 12.99 -15.07 -35.42
N ASN A 30 13.18 -15.11 -36.74
CA ASN A 30 14.12 -14.25 -37.42
C ASN A 30 13.52 -12.84 -37.52
N LEU A 31 14.28 -11.83 -37.12
CA LEU A 31 14.03 -10.45 -37.48
C LEU A 31 14.42 -10.27 -38.95
N ILE A 32 13.43 -9.97 -39.78
CA ILE A 32 13.57 -9.79 -41.21
C ILE A 32 13.48 -8.31 -41.52
N ASN A 33 14.48 -7.81 -42.25
CA ASN A 33 14.42 -6.50 -42.87
C ASN A 33 13.76 -6.64 -44.24
N ILE A 34 12.65 -5.95 -44.46
CA ILE A 34 11.81 -6.11 -45.66
C ILE A 34 12.55 -5.60 -46.90
N ARG A 35 13.13 -4.40 -46.83
CA ARG A 35 13.83 -3.78 -47.96
C ARG A 35 15.00 -4.64 -48.44
N ARG A 36 15.78 -5.20 -47.51
CA ARG A 36 16.93 -6.07 -47.81
C ARG A 36 16.54 -7.54 -48.04
N ASN A 37 15.28 -7.90 -47.78
CA ASN A 37 14.74 -9.26 -47.83
C ASN A 37 15.66 -10.31 -47.17
N LYS A 38 16.17 -10.01 -45.97
CA LYS A 38 17.13 -10.87 -45.27
C LYS A 38 16.89 -10.91 -43.77
N SER A 39 17.34 -12.00 -43.15
CA SER A 39 17.45 -12.07 -41.69
C SER A 39 18.57 -11.17 -41.18
N VAL A 40 18.25 -10.36 -40.18
CA VAL A 40 19.19 -9.46 -39.49
C VAL A 40 19.63 -10.07 -38.16
N LYS A 41 18.71 -10.77 -37.47
CA LYS A 41 18.95 -11.37 -36.17
C LYS A 41 17.98 -12.53 -35.91
N VAL A 42 18.39 -13.49 -35.08
CA VAL A 42 17.51 -14.57 -34.61
C VAL A 42 17.28 -14.43 -33.10
N PHE A 43 16.02 -14.49 -32.67
CA PHE A 43 15.67 -14.56 -31.25
C PHE A 43 15.52 -16.03 -30.81
N HIS A 44 16.47 -16.51 -30.01
CA HIS A 44 16.51 -17.91 -29.57
C HIS A 44 15.54 -18.23 -28.43
N THR A 45 15.22 -17.24 -27.60
CA THR A 45 14.30 -17.38 -26.46
C THR A 45 12.86 -17.19 -26.93
N SER A 46 11.95 -18.05 -26.48
CA SER A 46 10.52 -17.78 -26.68
C SER A 46 10.11 -16.60 -25.79
N PRO A 47 9.32 -15.64 -26.29
CA PRO A 47 8.76 -14.61 -25.43
C PRO A 47 7.91 -15.27 -24.35
N SER A 48 8.40 -15.28 -23.11
CA SER A 48 7.58 -15.61 -21.95
C SER A 48 6.83 -14.35 -21.52
N ASN A 49 5.56 -14.54 -21.17
CA ASN A 49 4.74 -13.50 -20.55
C ASN A 49 4.44 -12.27 -21.44
N ILE A 50 4.20 -12.45 -22.75
CA ILE A 50 3.54 -11.42 -23.58
C ILE A 50 2.06 -11.43 -23.22
N VAL A 51 1.52 -10.27 -22.81
CA VAL A 51 0.12 -10.12 -22.41
C VAL A 51 -0.75 -9.72 -23.61
N LEU A 52 -0.22 -8.83 -24.45
CA LEU A 52 -0.86 -8.31 -25.64
C LEU A 52 -0.02 -8.67 -26.86
N ASP A 53 -0.41 -9.71 -27.58
CA ASP A 53 0.23 -10.04 -28.86
C ASP A 53 -0.32 -9.18 -30.01
N THR A 54 0.23 -9.35 -31.22
CA THR A 54 -0.14 -8.58 -32.41
C THR A 54 -1.53 -8.86 -32.97
N THR A 55 -2.24 -9.84 -32.41
CA THR A 55 -3.65 -10.09 -32.75
C THR A 55 -4.60 -9.24 -31.90
N LYS A 56 -4.10 -8.68 -30.79
CA LYS A 56 -4.90 -7.87 -29.87
C LYS A 56 -5.08 -6.44 -30.41
N LYS A 57 -6.25 -5.90 -30.11
CA LYS A 57 -6.61 -4.49 -30.29
C LYS A 57 -7.46 -4.05 -29.12
N GLY A 58 -7.48 -2.75 -28.85
CA GLY A 58 -8.24 -2.21 -27.74
C GLY A 58 -8.52 -0.73 -27.89
N ILE A 59 -9.43 -0.24 -27.05
CA ILE A 59 -9.84 1.16 -27.07
C ILE A 59 -9.24 1.87 -25.85
N ILE A 60 -8.49 2.94 -26.11
CA ILE A 60 -7.96 3.85 -25.08
C ILE A 60 -8.46 5.25 -25.43
N ASP A 61 -9.14 5.90 -24.49
CA ASP A 61 -9.71 7.26 -24.64
C ASP A 61 -10.57 7.44 -25.91
N GLY A 62 -11.33 6.40 -26.27
CA GLY A 62 -12.20 6.40 -27.45
C GLY A 62 -11.50 6.10 -28.79
N VAL A 63 -10.17 5.90 -28.79
CA VAL A 63 -9.37 5.57 -29.97
C VAL A 63 -9.07 4.08 -30.02
N GLU A 64 -9.38 3.43 -31.15
CA GLU A 64 -9.02 2.03 -31.41
C GLU A 64 -7.53 1.92 -31.78
N TYR A 65 -6.78 1.19 -30.97
CA TYR A 65 -5.38 0.87 -31.17
C TYR A 65 -5.19 -0.62 -31.44
N PHE A 66 -4.30 -0.94 -32.37
CA PHE A 66 -3.86 -2.29 -32.70
C PHE A 66 -2.44 -2.48 -32.21
N VAL A 67 -2.16 -3.63 -31.61
CA VAL A 67 -0.79 -3.98 -31.23
C VAL A 67 -0.04 -4.40 -32.51
N THR A 68 1.00 -3.64 -32.86
CA THR A 68 1.79 -3.92 -34.07
C THR A 68 3.03 -4.73 -33.76
N GLY A 69 3.63 -4.49 -32.60
CA GLY A 69 4.81 -5.19 -32.13
C GLY A 69 4.95 -5.14 -30.62
N VAL A 70 5.85 -5.97 -30.11
CA VAL A 70 6.21 -6.07 -28.69
C VAL A 70 7.72 -6.13 -28.59
N VAL A 71 8.29 -5.27 -27.77
CA VAL A 71 9.72 -5.28 -27.43
C VAL A 71 9.84 -5.58 -25.95
N ILE A 72 10.61 -6.62 -25.61
CA ILE A 72 11.02 -6.89 -24.24
C ILE A 72 12.40 -6.27 -24.06
N ARG A 73 12.46 -5.23 -23.24
CA ARG A 73 13.70 -4.57 -22.85
C ARG A 73 14.33 -5.27 -21.66
N LYS A 74 15.64 -5.13 -21.53
CA LYS A 74 16.42 -5.65 -20.41
C LYS A 74 17.34 -4.57 -19.84
N TYR A 75 17.36 -4.49 -18.52
CA TYR A 75 18.36 -3.79 -17.72
C TYR A 75 19.04 -4.77 -16.76
N GLY A 76 20.37 -4.67 -16.64
CA GLY A 76 21.14 -5.57 -15.79
C GLY A 76 20.97 -7.04 -16.18
N SER A 77 20.94 -7.93 -15.19
CA SER A 77 20.82 -9.39 -15.42
C SER A 77 19.37 -9.88 -15.41
N SER A 78 18.49 -9.25 -14.61
CA SER A 78 17.18 -9.80 -14.23
C SER A 78 15.99 -8.85 -14.42
N THR A 79 16.21 -7.60 -14.82
CA THR A 79 15.12 -6.62 -14.94
C THR A 79 14.62 -6.56 -16.37
N TYR A 80 13.31 -6.76 -16.56
CA TYR A 80 12.67 -6.77 -17.86
C TYR A 80 11.34 -6.02 -17.81
N TRP A 81 11.05 -5.26 -18.86
CA TRP A 81 9.74 -4.66 -19.09
C TRP A 81 9.34 -4.87 -20.55
N ARG A 82 8.05 -4.72 -20.84
CA ARG A 82 7.50 -4.88 -22.19
C ARG A 82 6.96 -3.56 -22.71
N GLU A 83 7.36 -3.23 -23.91
CA GLU A 83 6.86 -2.11 -24.69
C GLU A 83 5.97 -2.69 -25.80
N TYR A 84 4.67 -2.46 -25.70
CA TYR A 84 3.72 -2.81 -26.74
C TYR A 84 3.56 -1.61 -27.66
N TYR A 85 3.93 -1.79 -28.92
CA TYR A 85 3.80 -0.78 -29.97
C TYR A 85 2.35 -0.77 -30.43
N LEU A 86 1.72 0.39 -30.37
CA LEU A 86 0.33 0.59 -30.73
C LEU A 86 0.22 1.54 -31.91
N ARG A 87 -0.70 1.21 -32.82
CA ARG A 87 -1.03 2.06 -33.96
C ARG A 87 -2.54 2.17 -34.12
N ASN A 88 -3.06 3.35 -34.40
CA ASN A 88 -4.46 3.53 -34.77
C ASN A 88 -4.62 3.58 -36.30
N LYS A 89 -5.87 3.54 -36.79
CA LYS A 89 -6.15 3.63 -38.23
C LYS A 89 -5.79 4.98 -38.85
N ASN A 90 -5.63 6.01 -38.05
CA ASN A 90 -5.26 7.36 -38.50
C ASN A 90 -3.74 7.55 -38.59
N GLY A 91 -2.94 6.52 -38.28
CA GLY A 91 -1.48 6.58 -38.33
C GLY A 91 -0.81 7.13 -37.06
N ASN A 92 -1.55 7.36 -35.97
CA ASN A 92 -0.93 7.79 -34.72
C ASN A 92 -0.31 6.60 -33.97
N THR A 93 0.91 6.77 -33.52
CA THR A 93 1.62 5.82 -32.64
C THR A 93 1.33 6.10 -31.17
N ALA A 94 1.23 5.05 -30.39
CA ALA A 94 1.28 5.08 -28.94
C ALA A 94 2.00 3.83 -28.43
N PHE A 95 2.29 3.78 -27.14
CA PHE A 95 2.91 2.62 -26.51
C PHE A 95 2.22 2.28 -25.20
N LEU A 96 2.22 1.00 -24.85
CA LEU A 96 1.99 0.57 -23.47
C LEU A 96 3.30 0.04 -22.93
N SER A 97 3.76 0.61 -21.82
CA SER A 97 4.88 0.06 -21.05
C SER A 97 4.31 -0.74 -19.88
N GLU A 98 4.69 -2.02 -19.81
CA GLU A 98 4.33 -2.94 -18.73
C GLU A 98 5.58 -3.37 -17.98
N SER A 99 5.57 -3.13 -16.67
CA SER A 99 6.60 -3.59 -15.74
C SER A 99 5.94 -4.15 -14.50
N ASP A 100 6.16 -5.43 -14.21
CA ASP A 100 5.68 -6.10 -13.01
C ASP A 100 4.17 -5.91 -12.72
N GLY A 101 3.37 -5.94 -13.78
CA GLY A 101 1.92 -5.76 -13.76
C GLY A 101 1.44 -4.32 -13.68
N HIS A 102 2.35 -3.34 -13.60
CA HIS A 102 2.05 -1.92 -13.70
C HIS A 102 2.10 -1.46 -15.17
N TRP A 103 1.13 -0.63 -15.55
CA TRP A 103 0.97 -0.20 -16.93
C TRP A 103 1.01 1.31 -17.05
N VAL A 104 1.71 1.77 -18.09
CA VAL A 104 1.79 3.18 -18.49
C VAL A 104 1.42 3.29 -19.97
N PHE A 105 0.46 4.14 -20.28
CA PHE A 105 0.15 4.51 -21.65
C PHE A 105 0.99 5.73 -22.05
N MET A 106 1.80 5.58 -23.08
CA MET A 106 2.83 6.53 -23.52
C MET A 106 2.51 7.07 -24.91
N LEU A 107 2.70 8.36 -25.10
CA LEU A 107 2.51 9.07 -26.36
C LEU A 107 3.80 9.81 -26.75
N PRO A 108 4.29 9.65 -28.00
CA PRO A 108 5.42 10.42 -28.52
C PRO A 108 5.18 11.92 -28.41
N GLN A 109 6.24 12.67 -28.08
CA GLN A 109 6.23 14.13 -28.01
C GLN A 109 7.32 14.68 -28.94
N THR A 110 6.98 15.74 -29.67
CA THR A 110 7.92 16.44 -30.56
C THR A 110 8.72 17.51 -29.83
N GLU A 111 8.18 18.04 -28.74
CA GLU A 111 8.84 19.07 -27.94
C GLU A 111 9.90 18.44 -27.01
N PRO A 112 11.13 19.00 -26.98
CA PRO A 112 12.14 18.54 -26.06
C PRO A 112 11.79 18.89 -24.61
N LEU A 113 12.26 18.04 -23.70
CA LEU A 113 12.12 18.24 -22.27
C LEU A 113 13.01 19.38 -21.76
N LYS A 114 12.45 20.30 -20.95
CA LYS A 114 13.21 21.34 -20.26
C LYS A 114 13.79 20.76 -18.97
N GLU A 115 14.96 20.15 -19.09
CA GLU A 115 15.59 19.42 -18.00
C GLU A 115 16.42 20.32 -17.06
N ALA A 116 16.30 20.04 -15.77
CA ALA A 116 17.19 20.50 -14.71
C ALA A 116 17.77 19.27 -13.98
N LYS A 117 18.63 19.50 -12.98
CA LYS A 117 19.36 18.41 -12.29
C LYS A 117 18.44 17.33 -11.68
N TYR A 118 17.31 17.73 -11.10
CA TYR A 118 16.41 16.84 -10.36
C TYR A 118 14.95 16.90 -10.80
N PHE A 119 14.67 17.60 -11.90
CA PHE A 119 13.33 17.74 -12.43
C PHE A 119 13.35 18.09 -13.91
N CYS A 120 12.20 17.96 -14.55
CA CYS A 120 11.91 18.46 -15.89
C CYS A 120 10.65 19.32 -15.84
N GLU A 121 10.60 20.38 -16.63
CA GLU A 121 9.36 21.10 -16.91
C GLU A 121 8.81 20.70 -18.29
N PHE A 122 7.54 20.30 -18.30
CA PHE A 122 6.86 19.90 -19.53
C PHE A 122 5.38 20.33 -19.46
N LYS A 123 4.92 21.06 -20.49
CA LYS A 123 3.55 21.59 -20.59
C LYS A 123 3.05 22.29 -19.31
N GLY A 124 3.90 23.11 -18.70
CA GLY A 124 3.57 23.88 -17.48
C GLY A 124 3.55 23.07 -16.17
N LYS A 125 3.87 21.78 -16.21
CA LYS A 125 4.00 20.92 -15.02
C LYS A 125 5.47 20.59 -14.75
N LYS A 126 5.80 20.45 -13.48
CA LYS A 126 7.13 20.04 -13.00
C LYS A 126 7.12 18.55 -12.67
N TYR A 127 7.99 17.77 -13.31
CA TYR A 127 8.15 16.34 -13.10
C TYR A 127 9.47 16.10 -12.35
N ARG A 128 9.43 15.39 -11.23
CA ARG A 128 10.62 15.05 -10.44
C ARG A 128 11.39 13.95 -11.16
N TRP A 129 12.72 14.04 -11.20
CA TRP A 129 13.55 12.94 -11.69
C TRP A 129 13.28 11.67 -10.87
N TYR A 130 13.04 10.57 -11.59
CA TYR A 130 12.76 9.27 -11.01
C TYR A 130 13.98 8.37 -11.14
N GLU A 131 14.38 8.05 -12.38
CA GLU A 131 15.55 7.21 -12.64
C GLU A 131 16.19 7.49 -14.01
N THR A 132 17.39 6.97 -14.20
CA THR A 132 18.06 6.91 -15.49
C THR A 132 18.57 5.49 -15.70
N THR A 133 18.08 4.80 -16.74
CA THR A 133 18.25 3.36 -16.91
C THR A 133 18.81 3.04 -18.30
N PRO A 134 20.00 2.44 -18.42
CA PRO A 134 20.48 1.90 -19.69
C PRO A 134 19.72 0.61 -20.01
N SER A 135 19.36 0.40 -21.28
CA SER A 135 18.59 -0.76 -21.70
C SER A 135 19.03 -1.30 -23.05
N THR A 136 18.73 -2.57 -23.28
CA THR A 136 18.90 -3.23 -24.58
C THR A 136 17.66 -4.04 -24.93
N ILE A 137 17.44 -4.31 -26.22
CA ILE A 137 16.38 -5.20 -26.67
C ILE A 137 16.78 -6.65 -26.39
N HIS A 138 16.01 -7.33 -25.55
CA HIS A 138 16.19 -8.75 -25.26
C HIS A 138 15.48 -9.62 -26.29
N ILE A 139 14.20 -9.34 -26.54
CA ILE A 139 13.34 -10.06 -27.50
C ILE A 139 12.46 -9.02 -28.19
N ALA A 140 12.16 -9.23 -29.47
CA ALA A 140 11.14 -8.50 -30.19
C ALA A 140 10.16 -9.47 -30.86
N TYR A 141 8.94 -9.02 -31.08
CA TYR A 141 7.86 -9.77 -31.73
C TYR A 141 6.97 -8.82 -32.53
N GLY A 142 6.50 -9.23 -33.71
CA GLY A 142 5.58 -8.41 -34.52
C GLY A 142 6.25 -7.58 -35.61
N PHE A 143 5.63 -6.45 -35.96
CA PHE A 143 5.94 -5.59 -37.11
C PHE A 143 6.32 -4.18 -36.65
N PHE A 144 7.37 -3.63 -37.24
CA PHE A 144 8.00 -2.37 -36.83
C PHE A 144 8.18 -1.42 -38.02
N GLU A 145 7.88 -0.14 -37.77
CA GLU A 145 8.01 0.95 -38.76
C GLU A 145 9.45 1.38 -38.96
N ASP A 146 10.29 1.15 -37.95
CA ASP A 146 11.69 1.55 -37.96
C ASP A 146 12.60 0.33 -37.76
N GLU A 147 13.86 0.43 -38.22
CA GLU A 147 14.87 -0.58 -37.94
C GLU A 147 15.13 -0.66 -36.42
N LEU A 148 15.04 -1.86 -35.85
CA LEU A 148 15.27 -2.05 -34.43
C LEU A 148 16.75 -1.87 -34.08
N SER A 149 17.04 -0.90 -33.21
CA SER A 149 18.40 -0.70 -32.71
C SER A 149 18.72 -1.62 -31.54
N PHE A 150 19.77 -2.44 -31.69
CA PHE A 150 20.31 -3.30 -30.63
C PHE A 150 21.44 -2.64 -29.84
N LYS A 151 21.73 -1.36 -30.08
CA LYS A 151 22.65 -0.58 -29.26
C LYS A 151 22.04 -0.32 -27.89
N VAL A 152 22.88 0.00 -26.91
CA VAL A 152 22.40 0.43 -25.59
C VAL A 152 21.66 1.75 -25.77
N ALA A 153 20.42 1.80 -25.28
CA ALA A 153 19.62 3.01 -25.16
C ALA A 153 19.63 3.48 -23.70
N SER A 154 19.49 4.78 -23.47
CA SER A 154 19.41 5.37 -22.12
C SER A 154 18.04 6.02 -21.94
N TYR A 155 17.30 5.56 -20.94
CA TYR A 155 15.99 6.07 -20.56
C TYR A 155 16.17 7.01 -19.39
N LYS A 156 15.71 8.25 -19.51
CA LYS A 156 15.69 9.20 -18.40
C LYS A 156 14.26 9.60 -18.10
N GLU A 157 13.77 9.21 -16.93
CA GLU A 157 12.36 9.27 -16.60
C GLU A 157 12.09 10.24 -15.46
N PHE A 158 11.00 10.99 -15.60
CA PHE A 158 10.54 11.97 -14.62
C PHE A 158 9.05 11.78 -14.34
N VAL A 159 8.64 11.93 -13.08
CA VAL A 159 7.28 11.61 -12.62
C VAL A 159 6.59 12.81 -11.96
N ASN A 160 5.27 12.90 -12.16
CA ASN A 160 4.38 13.80 -11.44
C ASN A 160 3.06 13.05 -11.15
N GLY A 161 2.97 12.44 -9.96
CA GLY A 161 1.80 11.69 -9.55
C GLY A 161 1.54 10.49 -10.46
N THR A 162 0.47 10.58 -11.26
CA THR A 162 0.04 9.50 -12.18
C THR A 162 0.50 9.73 -13.63
N GLU A 163 1.35 10.72 -13.86
CA GLU A 163 1.91 11.07 -15.15
C GLU A 163 3.44 10.97 -15.10
N MET A 164 4.06 10.73 -16.26
CA MET A 164 5.50 10.76 -16.44
C MET A 164 5.89 11.39 -17.77
N VAL A 165 7.15 11.80 -17.87
CA VAL A 165 7.82 12.08 -19.14
C VAL A 165 9.10 11.26 -19.21
N SER A 166 9.40 10.75 -20.39
CA SER A 166 10.61 9.97 -20.66
C SER A 166 11.39 10.61 -21.80
N ARG A 167 12.71 10.64 -21.66
CA ARG A 167 13.66 10.90 -22.74
C ARG A 167 14.40 9.62 -23.03
N GLU A 168 14.33 9.15 -24.27
CA GLU A 168 15.02 7.96 -24.73
C GLU A 168 16.15 8.38 -25.67
N GLU A 169 17.38 7.99 -25.33
CA GLU A 169 18.56 8.23 -26.15
C GLU A 169 19.10 6.91 -26.68
N GLY A 170 18.99 6.65 -27.97
CA GLY A 170 19.56 5.44 -28.55
C GLY A 170 19.20 5.24 -30.02
N GLY A 171 20.08 4.54 -30.74
CA GLY A 171 19.86 4.05 -32.11
C GLY A 171 19.67 5.12 -33.20
N ILE A 172 18.52 5.78 -33.16
CA ILE A 172 17.95 6.68 -34.17
C ILE A 172 18.03 8.15 -33.71
N GLY A 173 18.15 8.39 -32.40
CA GLY A 173 18.32 9.75 -31.87
C GLY A 173 17.88 9.90 -30.42
N THR A 174 17.45 11.11 -30.08
CA THR A 174 16.74 11.41 -28.83
C THR A 174 15.25 11.50 -29.13
N GLU A 175 14.46 10.71 -28.43
CA GLU A 175 13.00 10.71 -28.50
C GLU A 175 12.40 11.09 -27.14
N TYR A 176 11.19 11.63 -27.17
CA TYR A 176 10.49 12.10 -25.98
C TYR A 176 9.10 11.51 -25.90
N PHE A 177 8.67 11.15 -24.70
CA PHE A 177 7.37 10.55 -24.46
C PHE A 177 6.71 11.20 -23.26
N TRP A 178 5.39 11.33 -23.33
CA TRP A 178 4.55 11.63 -22.18
C TRP A 178 3.70 10.40 -21.86
N GLY A 179 3.66 10.04 -20.60
CA GLY A 179 3.00 8.85 -20.09
C GLY A 179 1.97 9.15 -19.04
N ARG A 180 0.95 8.31 -18.95
CA ARG A 180 0.02 8.28 -17.83
C ARG A 180 -0.25 6.87 -17.37
N HIS A 181 -0.54 6.74 -16.08
CA HIS A 181 -1.02 5.50 -15.50
C HIS A 181 -2.27 5.02 -16.24
N ILE A 182 -2.32 3.71 -16.48
CA ILE A 182 -3.51 3.02 -16.94
C ILE A 182 -3.70 1.79 -16.06
N SER A 183 -4.92 1.61 -15.54
CA SER A 183 -5.17 0.55 -14.58
C SER A 183 -5.22 -0.82 -15.26
N LYS A 184 -4.81 -1.87 -14.54
CA LYS A 184 -4.93 -3.26 -14.99
C LYS A 184 -6.37 -3.62 -15.37
N SER A 185 -7.35 -3.08 -14.66
CA SER A 185 -8.78 -3.27 -14.97
C SER A 185 -9.20 -2.58 -16.27
N TYR A 186 -8.63 -1.42 -16.57
CA TYR A 186 -8.84 -0.75 -17.85
C TYR A 186 -8.24 -1.56 -19.00
N ILE A 187 -6.98 -2.02 -18.87
CA ILE A 187 -6.35 -2.90 -19.87
C ILE A 187 -7.19 -4.16 -20.11
N LYS A 188 -7.69 -4.79 -19.04
CA LYS A 188 -8.56 -5.97 -19.14
C LYS A 188 -9.81 -5.69 -19.99
N LYS A 189 -10.48 -4.56 -19.73
CA LYS A 189 -11.71 -4.17 -20.43
C LYS A 189 -11.44 -3.79 -21.89
N SER A 190 -10.37 -3.04 -22.13
CA SER A 190 -10.04 -2.48 -23.43
C SER A 190 -9.50 -3.51 -24.41
N PHE A 191 -8.57 -4.37 -23.98
CA PHE A 191 -7.84 -5.29 -24.88
C PHE A 191 -8.25 -6.76 -24.73
N LYS A 192 -8.95 -7.12 -23.64
CA LYS A 192 -9.37 -8.51 -23.35
C LYS A 192 -8.20 -9.52 -23.50
N PRO A 193 -7.07 -9.32 -22.80
CA PRO A 193 -5.97 -10.28 -22.81
C PRO A 193 -6.38 -11.59 -22.14
N ASP A 194 -5.69 -12.68 -22.52
CA ASP A 194 -6.00 -14.02 -22.01
C ASP A 194 -5.60 -14.20 -20.53
N TYR A 195 -4.57 -13.48 -20.10
CA TYR A 195 -4.18 -13.37 -18.69
C TYR A 195 -3.62 -11.97 -18.42
N LEU A 196 -3.44 -11.63 -17.14
CA LEU A 196 -2.76 -10.40 -16.73
C LEU A 196 -1.81 -10.67 -15.55
N PRO A 197 -0.56 -10.17 -15.59
CA PRO A 197 0.42 -10.33 -14.53
C PRO A 197 -0.07 -9.76 -13.19
N TYR A 198 0.31 -10.39 -12.08
CA TYR A 198 0.09 -9.84 -10.74
C TYR A 198 0.92 -8.57 -10.54
N TYR A 199 0.44 -7.68 -9.67
CA TYR A 199 1.24 -6.53 -9.27
C TYR A 199 2.40 -7.01 -8.41
N TYR A 200 3.60 -6.59 -8.77
CA TYR A 200 4.79 -6.74 -7.94
C TYR A 200 5.45 -5.37 -7.77
N GLY A 201 5.93 -5.09 -6.55
CA GLY A 201 6.49 -3.78 -6.20
C GLY A 201 5.51 -2.61 -6.38
N ILE A 202 6.08 -1.42 -6.58
CA ILE A 202 5.35 -0.16 -6.76
C ILE A 202 5.65 0.35 -8.17
N GLY A 203 4.60 0.62 -8.96
CA GLY A 203 4.75 1.16 -10.30
C GLY A 203 5.21 2.62 -10.31
N ILE A 204 5.97 3.00 -11.34
CA ILE A 204 6.58 4.33 -11.51
C ILE A 204 5.57 5.50 -11.38
N VAL A 205 4.38 5.34 -11.92
CA VAL A 205 3.27 6.33 -11.87
C VAL A 205 2.03 5.77 -11.19
N GLN A 206 2.20 4.78 -10.29
CA GLN A 206 1.07 4.17 -9.60
C GLN A 206 0.28 5.21 -8.79
N PRO A 207 -1.06 5.24 -8.88
CA PRO A 207 -1.88 6.10 -8.04
C PRO A 207 -1.69 5.76 -6.56
N TYR A 208 -1.55 6.80 -5.75
CA TYR A 208 -1.55 6.65 -4.30
C TYR A 208 -3.00 6.72 -3.80
N TYR A 209 -3.52 5.60 -3.31
CA TYR A 209 -4.94 5.45 -2.95
C TYR A 209 -5.31 6.05 -1.58
N PHE A 210 -4.33 6.48 -0.80
CA PHE A 210 -4.54 6.97 0.56
C PHE A 210 -4.29 8.47 0.63
N ASN A 211 -5.18 9.23 1.27
CA ASN A 211 -4.87 10.62 1.59
C ASN A 211 -4.26 10.67 3.00
N VAL A 212 -2.92 10.68 3.09
CA VAL A 212 -2.21 10.65 4.39
C VAL A 212 -2.69 11.77 5.32
N LYS A 213 -2.93 12.98 4.78
CA LYS A 213 -3.43 14.11 5.57
C LYS A 213 -4.81 13.82 6.15
N GLN A 214 -5.70 13.24 5.34
CA GLN A 214 -7.04 12.86 5.81
C GLN A 214 -6.97 11.74 6.85
N ILE A 215 -6.09 10.75 6.66
CA ILE A 215 -5.87 9.66 7.62
C ILE A 215 -5.39 10.23 8.96
N VAL A 216 -4.39 11.12 8.94
CA VAL A 216 -3.88 11.76 10.16
C VAL A 216 -4.98 12.57 10.85
N ASN A 217 -5.81 13.31 10.10
CA ASN A 217 -6.93 14.05 10.67
C ASN A 217 -7.98 13.12 11.30
N ILE A 218 -8.36 12.03 10.62
CA ILE A 218 -9.32 11.05 11.14
C ILE A 218 -8.78 10.41 12.43
N LEU A 219 -7.52 9.97 12.42
CA LEU A 219 -6.88 9.36 13.59
C LEU A 219 -6.76 10.37 14.74
N GLY A 220 -6.41 11.62 14.45
CA GLY A 220 -6.31 12.69 15.44
C GLY A 220 -7.66 13.01 16.10
N ILE A 221 -8.73 13.13 15.31
CA ILE A 221 -10.10 13.34 15.83
C ILE A 221 -10.55 12.15 16.65
N THR A 222 -10.30 10.92 16.17
CA THR A 222 -10.68 9.69 16.87
C THR A 222 -9.97 9.60 18.22
N ALA A 223 -8.66 9.89 18.27
CA ALA A 223 -7.90 9.92 19.51
C ALA A 223 -8.42 10.98 20.49
N LEU A 224 -8.75 12.17 19.99
CA LEU A 224 -9.33 13.25 20.80
C LEU A 224 -10.69 12.85 21.39
N LEU A 225 -11.56 12.21 20.61
CA LEU A 225 -12.85 11.70 21.09
C LEU A 225 -12.67 10.63 22.18
N ILE A 226 -11.70 9.73 22.03
CA ILE A 226 -11.36 8.74 23.07
C ILE A 226 -10.90 9.44 24.34
N CYS A 227 -10.00 10.44 24.24
CA CYS A 227 -9.54 11.20 25.41
C CYS A 227 -10.67 11.96 26.11
N ILE A 228 -11.58 12.59 25.35
CA ILE A 228 -12.75 13.28 25.91
C ILE A 228 -13.67 12.29 26.62
N LEU A 229 -13.91 11.12 26.02
CA LEU A 229 -14.74 10.07 26.62
C LEU A 229 -14.10 9.56 27.92
N GLN A 230 -12.80 9.29 27.93
CA GLN A 230 -12.07 8.85 29.13
C GLN A 230 -12.09 9.93 30.22
N TYR A 231 -11.88 11.20 29.85
CA TYR A 231 -11.98 12.32 30.77
C TYR A 231 -13.39 12.44 31.37
N TRP A 232 -14.43 12.30 30.55
CA TRP A 232 -15.81 12.33 31.02
C TRP A 232 -16.14 11.17 31.95
N VAL A 233 -15.70 9.95 31.62
CA VAL A 233 -15.86 8.76 32.49
C VAL A 233 -15.11 8.94 33.81
N TYR A 234 -13.93 9.55 33.80
CA TYR A 234 -13.17 9.80 35.03
C TYR A 234 -13.86 10.83 35.93
N ASN A 235 -14.31 11.97 35.37
CA ASN A 235 -14.93 13.06 36.15
C ASN A 235 -16.36 12.75 36.59
N SER A 236 -17.06 11.82 35.94
CA SER A 236 -18.41 11.41 36.33
C SER A 236 -18.45 10.39 37.46
N ARG A 237 -17.30 9.80 37.85
CA ARG A 237 -17.22 8.87 38.98
C ARG A 237 -17.23 9.64 40.29
N THR A 238 -18.27 9.44 41.09
CA THR A 238 -18.37 9.96 42.45
C THR A 238 -18.26 8.81 43.45
N ASN A 239 -17.39 8.96 44.44
CA ASN A 239 -17.37 8.06 45.59
C ASN A 239 -18.53 8.43 46.51
N TYR A 240 -19.28 7.44 46.98
CA TYR A 240 -20.33 7.64 47.98
C TYR A 240 -20.33 6.48 48.96
N THR A 241 -20.68 6.76 50.22
CA THR A 241 -20.75 5.75 51.27
C THR A 241 -22.02 4.93 51.09
N VAL A 242 -21.87 3.62 50.95
CA VAL A 242 -22.98 2.67 50.79
C VAL A 242 -23.48 2.11 52.12
N PHE A 243 -22.63 2.07 53.13
CA PHE A 243 -22.92 1.52 54.45
C PHE A 243 -22.00 2.15 55.50
N GLU A 244 -22.56 2.53 56.65
CA GLU A 244 -21.83 3.01 57.83
C GLU A 244 -22.57 2.55 59.09
N GLU A 245 -21.86 1.91 60.01
CA GLU A 245 -22.41 1.48 61.29
C GLU A 245 -21.36 1.60 62.40
N LYS A 246 -21.79 2.01 63.59
CA LYS A 246 -20.95 2.08 64.78
C LYS A 246 -21.23 0.88 65.66
N LEU A 247 -20.18 0.12 65.98
CA LEU A 247 -20.28 -1.10 66.77
C LEU A 247 -19.58 -0.95 68.11
N GLU A 248 -20.21 -1.45 69.17
CA GLU A 248 -19.57 -1.56 70.47
C GLU A 248 -18.81 -2.90 70.58
N PHE A 249 -17.48 -2.84 70.68
CA PHE A 249 -16.62 -4.03 70.77
C PHE A 249 -17.06 -5.06 71.82
N LYS A 250 -17.61 -4.61 72.95
CA LYS A 250 -18.08 -5.50 74.03
C LYS A 250 -19.17 -6.49 73.57
N ASN A 251 -19.97 -6.11 72.58
CA ASN A 251 -21.11 -6.89 72.13
C ASN A 251 -20.77 -7.89 71.01
N ILE A 252 -19.65 -7.65 70.32
CA ILE A 252 -19.25 -8.39 69.10
C ILE A 252 -17.94 -9.17 69.24
N LYS A 253 -17.24 -9.03 70.37
CA LYS A 253 -15.98 -9.76 70.60
C LYS A 253 -16.20 -11.28 70.51
N ASP A 254 -15.40 -11.93 69.67
CA ASP A 254 -15.41 -13.37 69.41
C ASP A 254 -16.77 -13.92 68.92
N LYS A 255 -17.60 -13.07 68.31
CA LYS A 255 -18.92 -13.42 67.75
C LYS A 255 -19.08 -12.89 66.34
N GLU A 256 -19.80 -13.64 65.52
CA GLU A 256 -20.26 -13.13 64.23
C GLU A 256 -21.38 -12.09 64.44
N TYR A 257 -21.25 -10.96 63.75
CA TYR A 257 -22.24 -9.90 63.74
C TYR A 257 -22.78 -9.74 62.31
N LEU A 258 -24.09 -9.86 62.16
CA LEU A 258 -24.79 -9.64 60.89
C LEU A 258 -25.32 -8.21 60.86
N SER A 259 -24.84 -7.40 59.91
CA SER A 259 -25.28 -6.01 59.73
C SER A 259 -26.65 -5.92 59.05
N LYS A 260 -27.18 -4.70 58.94
CA LYS A 260 -28.32 -4.42 58.06
C LYS A 260 -27.91 -4.56 56.59
N SER A 261 -28.83 -5.07 55.77
CA SER A 261 -28.68 -5.12 54.33
C SER A 261 -28.64 -3.70 53.73
N PHE A 262 -27.86 -3.52 52.68
CA PHE A 262 -27.77 -2.28 51.92
C PHE A 262 -27.70 -2.57 50.42
N GLU A 263 -28.12 -1.61 49.59
CA GLU A 263 -28.12 -1.77 48.14
C GLU A 263 -26.86 -1.17 47.51
N LEU A 264 -26.18 -1.97 46.68
CA LEU A 264 -25.11 -1.50 45.81
C LEU A 264 -25.72 -1.11 44.45
N SER A 265 -25.86 0.18 44.20
CA SER A 265 -26.43 0.71 42.95
C SER A 265 -25.35 1.34 42.06
N GLY A 266 -25.44 1.12 40.75
CA GLY A 266 -24.48 1.65 39.76
C GLY A 266 -23.67 0.58 39.03
N GLY A 267 -22.66 1.01 38.27
CA GLY A 267 -21.77 0.13 37.53
C GLY A 267 -20.70 -0.52 38.41
N SER A 268 -19.96 -1.49 37.87
CA SER A 268 -18.84 -2.14 38.57
C SER A 268 -17.81 -1.10 39.02
N ALA A 269 -17.63 -0.99 40.33
CA ALA A 269 -16.67 -0.10 40.97
C ALA A 269 -15.95 -0.82 42.11
N PRO A 270 -14.69 -0.48 42.42
CA PRO A 270 -14.00 -1.02 43.58
C PRO A 270 -14.69 -0.54 44.87
N LEU A 271 -14.87 -1.46 45.82
CA LEU A 271 -15.34 -1.14 47.16
C LEU A 271 -14.14 -0.94 48.09
N ASN A 272 -14.20 0.09 48.93
CA ASN A 272 -13.19 0.33 49.96
C ASN A 272 -13.82 0.14 51.35
N VAL A 273 -13.15 -0.60 52.22
CA VAL A 273 -13.60 -0.83 53.60
C VAL A 273 -12.68 -0.04 54.53
N GLU A 274 -13.28 0.92 55.23
CA GLU A 274 -12.62 1.73 56.24
C GLU A 274 -13.18 1.38 57.62
N ALA A 275 -12.30 1.22 58.60
CA ALA A 275 -12.67 0.93 59.97
C ALA A 275 -11.82 1.80 60.90
N PHE A 276 -12.45 2.37 61.92
CA PHE A 276 -11.82 3.26 62.89
C PHE A 276 -12.17 2.78 64.30
N SER A 277 -11.17 2.72 65.17
CA SER A 277 -11.34 2.39 66.58
C SER A 277 -10.42 3.22 67.45
N ASN A 278 -10.84 3.50 68.68
CA ASN A 278 -10.03 4.15 69.71
C ASN A 278 -9.18 3.14 70.51
N VAL A 279 -8.64 2.12 69.83
CA VAL A 279 -7.68 1.18 70.45
C VAL A 279 -6.52 1.97 71.05
N ASP A 280 -6.03 1.53 72.20
CA ASP A 280 -4.89 2.14 72.87
C ASP A 280 -3.99 1.07 73.48
N ASN A 281 -2.71 1.11 73.13
CA ASN A 281 -1.75 0.02 73.36
C ASN A 281 -2.34 -1.37 73.10
N SER A 282 -3.07 -1.47 71.99
CA SER A 282 -3.83 -2.66 71.61
C SER A 282 -4.10 -2.67 70.10
N TRP A 283 -4.59 -3.81 69.64
CA TRP A 283 -4.94 -4.06 68.25
C TRP A 283 -6.33 -4.71 68.19
N ALA A 284 -7.00 -4.51 67.06
CA ALA A 284 -8.26 -5.14 66.71
C ALA A 284 -8.24 -5.50 65.22
N THR A 285 -8.59 -6.73 64.91
CA THR A 285 -8.75 -7.22 63.54
C THR A 285 -10.21 -7.48 63.26
N PHE A 286 -10.66 -7.06 62.09
CA PHE A 286 -12.00 -7.27 61.59
C PHE A 286 -11.96 -8.10 60.32
N ASP A 287 -12.59 -9.28 60.35
CA ASP A 287 -12.89 -10.04 59.16
C ASP A 287 -14.29 -9.65 58.67
N VAL A 288 -14.34 -9.10 57.46
CA VAL A 288 -15.57 -8.59 56.83
C VAL A 288 -15.92 -9.50 55.66
N SER A 289 -17.14 -10.03 55.66
CA SER A 289 -17.68 -10.82 54.56
C SER A 289 -18.85 -10.08 53.92
N LEU A 290 -18.69 -9.66 52.68
CA LEU A 290 -19.78 -9.10 51.87
C LEU A 290 -20.53 -10.24 51.20
N VAL A 291 -21.81 -10.39 51.56
CA VAL A 291 -22.68 -11.47 51.06
C VAL A 291 -23.75 -10.88 50.15
N ASN A 292 -23.91 -11.43 48.95
CA ASN A 292 -25.01 -11.09 48.07
C ASN A 292 -26.21 -12.00 48.33
N GLU A 293 -27.28 -11.43 48.88
CA GLU A 293 -28.48 -12.15 49.31
C GLU A 293 -29.25 -12.86 48.18
N LYS A 294 -29.03 -12.48 46.91
CA LYS A 294 -29.75 -13.08 45.77
C LYS A 294 -29.08 -14.34 45.21
N ASN A 295 -27.75 -14.36 45.17
CA ASN A 295 -26.98 -15.44 44.56
C ASN A 295 -26.05 -16.18 45.55
N ASN A 296 -26.02 -15.77 46.82
CA ASN A 296 -25.17 -16.30 47.88
C ASN A 296 -23.66 -16.21 47.60
N GLU A 297 -23.24 -15.29 46.74
CA GLU A 297 -21.83 -15.00 46.50
C GLU A 297 -21.24 -14.26 47.72
N VAL A 298 -20.05 -14.68 48.16
CA VAL A 298 -19.37 -14.12 49.33
C VAL A 298 -17.98 -13.65 48.95
N ILE A 299 -17.66 -12.40 49.28
CA ILE A 299 -16.34 -11.80 49.13
C ILE A 299 -15.84 -11.39 50.51
N THR A 300 -14.64 -11.82 50.88
CA THR A 300 -14.06 -11.54 52.20
C THR A 300 -12.92 -10.53 52.12
N ALA A 301 -12.76 -9.74 53.17
CA ALA A 301 -11.67 -8.82 53.37
C ALA A 301 -11.33 -8.73 54.86
N THR A 302 -10.06 -8.48 55.19
CA THR A 302 -9.60 -8.32 56.58
C THR A 302 -9.09 -6.89 56.78
N LYS A 303 -9.39 -6.30 57.93
CA LYS A 303 -8.96 -4.95 58.31
C LYS A 303 -8.39 -4.93 59.73
N ASP A 304 -7.12 -4.55 59.82
CA ASP A 304 -6.43 -4.37 61.10
C ASP A 304 -6.48 -2.90 61.55
N ILE A 305 -6.68 -2.69 62.84
CA ILE A 305 -6.60 -1.40 63.52
C ILE A 305 -5.70 -1.58 64.73
N GLU A 306 -4.61 -0.83 64.80
CA GLU A 306 -3.67 -0.89 65.91
C GLU A 306 -3.20 0.51 66.33
N TYR A 307 -2.96 0.68 67.62
CA TYR A 307 -2.37 1.90 68.15
C TYR A 307 -1.54 1.58 69.39
N TYR A 308 -0.26 1.94 69.37
CA TYR A 308 0.67 1.74 70.47
C TYR A 308 1.47 3.01 70.74
N HIS A 309 1.64 3.33 72.03
CA HIS A 309 2.49 4.42 72.49
C HIS A 309 3.19 4.04 73.80
N GLY A 310 4.43 4.50 73.96
CA GLY A 310 5.25 4.20 75.12
C GLY A 310 6.50 5.07 75.19
N TYR A 311 7.23 4.94 76.31
CA TYR A 311 8.48 5.64 76.55
C TYR A 311 9.61 4.64 76.76
N GLU A 312 10.61 4.65 75.89
CA GLU A 312 11.90 4.01 76.14
C GLU A 312 12.95 5.14 76.28
N GLY A 313 13.65 5.17 77.43
CA GLY A 313 14.79 6.08 77.62
C GLY A 313 14.51 7.59 77.43
N GLY A 314 13.29 8.06 77.72
CA GLY A 314 12.96 9.49 77.72
C GLY A 314 12.62 10.12 76.35
N ARG A 315 12.47 9.34 75.27
CA ARG A 315 11.89 9.81 74.00
C ARG A 315 10.53 9.17 73.74
N LYS A 316 9.57 9.98 73.26
CA LYS A 316 8.26 9.50 72.80
C LYS A 316 8.42 8.80 71.45
N LEU A 317 8.01 7.54 71.38
CA LEU A 317 7.77 6.84 70.12
C LEU A 317 6.25 6.81 69.89
N GLY A 318 5.80 7.31 68.75
CA GLY A 318 4.40 7.23 68.32
C GLY A 318 4.35 6.89 66.84
N GLY A 319 3.79 5.73 66.51
CA GLY A 319 3.38 5.35 65.16
C GLY A 319 1.86 5.50 65.04
N ARG A 320 1.39 6.03 63.91
CA ARG A 320 -0.03 6.04 63.52
C ARG A 320 -0.27 5.00 62.46
#